data_AF-A0A970LC12-F1
#
_entry.id   AF-A0A970LC12-F1
#
_cell.length_a   1.000
_cell.length_b   1.000
_cell.length_c   1.000
_cell.angle_alpha   90.00
_cell.angle_beta   90.00
_cell.angle_gamma   90.00
#
_symmetry.space_group_name_H-M   'P 1'
#
loop_
_entity.id
_entity.type
_entity.pdbx_description
1 polymer ?
#
loop_
_entity_poly.entity_id
_entity_poly.type
_entity_poly.pdbx_seq_one_letter_code
_entity_poly.pdbx_strand_id
1 'polypeptide(L)'
;MYFIHIKKFIFSTPIFVLVFGFIWPQPSVKAQSNMVEDKKIVAYYASWAAYSGFTPDQIDPTKLTHINYAFANVGDDLKISLGDPHIDYFNIMRLNDLRSINPNIKILISVGGWTWSDKFSEWGDIRQIFK
;
A
#
# COMPACT_ATOMS: atom_id res chain seq x y z
N MET A 1 6.73 -3.20 -61.80
CA MET A 1 7.01 -1.98 -62.59
C MET A 1 5.90 -0.98 -62.26
N TYR A 2 6.27 0.18 -61.74
CA TYR A 2 5.42 1.19 -61.08
C TYR A 2 4.30 1.73 -61.98
N PHE A 3 3.12 2.07 -61.41
CA PHE A 3 2.68 3.46 -61.25
C PHE A 3 1.38 3.58 -60.44
N ILE A 4 1.46 4.38 -59.38
CA ILE A 4 0.41 4.84 -58.47
C ILE A 4 -0.44 5.91 -59.16
N HIS A 5 -1.75 5.99 -58.90
CA HIS A 5 -2.52 7.25 -58.94
C HIS A 5 -3.68 7.19 -57.90
N ILE A 6 -3.41 7.57 -56.65
CA ILE A 6 -4.47 7.96 -55.71
C ILE A 6 -4.37 9.47 -55.53
N LYS A 7 -5.47 10.14 -55.90
CA LYS A 7 -5.60 11.58 -55.98
C LYS A 7 -5.40 12.22 -54.60
N LYS A 8 -4.57 13.26 -54.55
CA LYS A 8 -4.42 14.16 -53.40
C LYS A 8 -5.75 14.86 -53.14
N PHE A 9 -6.40 14.56 -52.02
CA PHE A 9 -7.56 15.33 -51.55
C PHE A 9 -7.07 16.32 -50.49
N ILE A 10 -6.76 17.53 -50.94
CA ILE A 10 -6.42 18.66 -50.07
C ILE A 10 -7.74 19.28 -49.63
N PHE A 11 -8.19 18.99 -48.41
CA PHE A 11 -9.28 19.75 -47.79
C PHE A 11 -8.72 21.05 -47.21
N SER A 12 -8.86 22.11 -48.01
CA SER A 12 -8.71 23.50 -47.58
C SER A 12 -10.04 23.98 -47.00
N THR A 13 -10.13 24.09 -45.67
CA THR A 13 -11.05 25.03 -44.98
C THR A 13 -10.58 25.29 -43.54
N PRO A 14 -10.05 26.48 -43.19
CA PRO A 14 -9.75 26.83 -41.81
C PRO A 14 -10.88 27.67 -41.21
N ILE A 15 -12.12 27.16 -41.09
CA ILE A 15 -13.23 27.89 -40.43
C ILE A 15 -14.20 26.91 -39.75
N PHE A 16 -13.70 25.94 -38.97
CA PHE A 16 -14.58 25.07 -38.17
C PHE A 16 -14.17 24.92 -36.69
N VAL A 17 -13.01 25.45 -36.30
CA VAL A 17 -12.50 25.31 -34.92
C VAL A 17 -12.98 26.44 -34.00
N LEU A 18 -13.41 27.60 -34.52
CA LEU A 18 -13.71 28.77 -33.68
C LEU A 18 -15.13 28.78 -33.07
N VAL A 19 -16.10 28.02 -33.59
CA VAL A 19 -17.49 28.03 -33.08
C VAL A 19 -17.76 26.89 -32.09
N PHE A 20 -17.04 25.76 -32.19
CA PHE A 20 -17.24 24.61 -31.29
C PHE A 20 -16.56 24.73 -29.92
N GLY A 21 -15.72 25.75 -29.70
CA GLY A 21 -15.02 25.96 -28.43
C GLY A 21 -15.86 26.58 -27.30
N PHE A 22 -17.05 27.13 -27.60
CA PHE A 22 -17.79 27.98 -26.65
C PHE A 22 -18.98 27.33 -25.95
N ILE A 23 -19.38 26.10 -26.30
CA ILE A 23 -20.56 25.43 -25.72
C ILE A 23 -20.21 24.10 -25.02
N TRP A 24 -18.94 23.65 -25.06
CA TRP A 24 -18.58 22.48 -24.26
C TRP A 24 -18.47 22.88 -22.78
N PRO A 25 -19.29 22.32 -21.87
CA PRO A 25 -19.12 22.56 -20.45
C PRO A 25 -17.72 22.11 -20.08
N GLN A 26 -16.88 23.06 -19.70
CA GLN A 26 -15.58 22.72 -19.14
C GLN A 26 -15.87 21.91 -17.87
N PRO A 27 -15.30 20.70 -17.70
CA PRO A 27 -15.34 20.06 -16.40
C PRO A 27 -14.83 21.08 -15.40
N SER A 28 -15.58 21.32 -14.32
CA SER A 28 -15.11 22.17 -13.25
C SER A 28 -13.82 21.56 -12.74
N VAL A 29 -12.69 22.18 -13.10
CA VAL A 29 -11.41 21.87 -12.48
C VAL A 29 -11.58 22.30 -11.03
N LYS A 30 -11.98 21.35 -10.18
CA LYS A 30 -11.89 21.50 -8.72
C LYS A 30 -10.44 21.93 -8.48
N ALA A 31 -10.25 23.14 -7.94
CA ALA A 31 -8.93 23.55 -7.50
C ALA A 31 -8.38 22.43 -6.62
N GLN A 32 -7.25 21.86 -7.01
CA GLN A 32 -6.51 20.90 -6.20
C GLN A 32 -6.12 21.67 -4.94
N SER A 33 -6.92 21.56 -3.87
CA SER A 33 -6.46 22.00 -2.57
C SER A 33 -5.15 21.27 -2.35
N ASN A 34 -4.08 22.00 -2.03
CA ASN A 34 -2.88 21.39 -1.46
C ASN A 34 -3.33 20.68 -0.18
N MET A 35 -3.79 19.45 -0.31
CA MET A 35 -4.02 18.55 0.81
C MET A 35 -2.63 18.44 1.40
N VAL A 36 -2.41 19.07 2.56
CA VAL A 36 -1.25 18.74 3.38
C VAL A 36 -1.42 17.26 3.62
N GLU A 37 -0.65 16.44 2.90
CA GLU A 37 -0.72 15.01 3.04
C GLU A 37 -0.39 14.69 4.50
N ASP A 38 -1.37 14.17 5.24
CA ASP A 38 -1.19 13.85 6.65
C ASP A 38 -0.01 12.90 6.78
N LYS A 39 1.08 13.43 7.34
CA LYS A 39 2.35 12.72 7.52
C LYS A 39 2.10 11.41 8.23
N LYS A 40 2.66 10.32 7.69
CA LYS A 40 2.58 9.02 8.35
C LYS A 40 3.68 8.90 9.38
N ILE A 41 3.29 8.61 10.63
CA ILE A 41 4.21 8.32 11.73
C ILE A 41 4.04 6.82 12.01
N VAL A 42 5.03 6.06 11.60
CA VAL A 42 5.01 4.59 11.60
C VAL A 42 6.00 4.08 12.64
N ALA A 43 5.54 3.23 13.54
CA ALA A 43 6.41 2.52 14.48
C ALA A 43 6.45 1.02 14.17
N TYR A 44 7.53 0.36 14.55
CA TYR A 44 7.61 -1.10 14.60
C TYR A 44 7.50 -1.56 16.04
N TYR A 45 6.65 -2.56 16.28
CA TYR A 45 6.61 -3.28 17.54
C TYR A 45 7.11 -4.69 17.31
N ALA A 46 8.31 -4.98 17.84
CA ALA A 46 8.89 -6.31 17.77
C ALA A 46 8.26 -7.23 18.82
N SER A 47 7.83 -8.43 18.42
CA SER A 47 7.14 -9.39 19.29
C SER A 47 7.88 -9.67 20.59
N TRP A 48 9.22 -9.79 20.50
CA TRP A 48 10.10 -10.09 21.61
C TRP A 48 10.31 -8.94 22.61
N ALA A 49 9.86 -7.71 22.30
CA ALA A 49 9.94 -6.59 23.24
C ALA A 49 9.15 -6.85 24.53
N ALA A 50 8.08 -7.65 24.45
CA ALA A 50 7.28 -8.07 25.59
C ALA A 50 8.10 -8.85 26.63
N TYR A 51 9.06 -9.68 26.19
CA TYR A 51 9.94 -10.40 27.11
C TYR A 51 10.92 -9.49 27.84
N SER A 52 11.20 -8.31 27.29
CA SER A 52 11.97 -7.27 27.95
C SER A 52 11.12 -6.34 28.81
N GLY A 53 9.83 -6.66 29.00
CA GLY A 53 8.89 -5.89 29.82
C GLY A 53 8.22 -4.71 29.10
N PHE A 54 8.44 -4.55 27.79
CA PHE A 54 7.76 -3.52 26.99
C PHE A 54 6.58 -4.13 26.24
N THR A 55 5.38 -3.99 26.80
CA THR A 55 4.14 -4.55 26.25
C THR A 55 3.37 -3.51 25.43
N PRO A 56 2.47 -3.92 24.50
CA PRO A 56 1.83 -2.96 23.59
C PRO A 56 0.96 -1.91 24.27
N ASP A 57 0.43 -2.19 25.45
CA ASP A 57 -0.37 -1.26 26.26
C ASP A 57 0.43 -0.05 26.76
N GLN A 58 1.77 -0.11 26.70
CA GLN A 58 2.64 1.01 27.04
C GLN A 58 2.87 1.98 25.87
N ILE A 59 2.38 1.64 24.67
CA ILE A 59 2.47 2.50 23.49
C ILE A 59 1.43 3.61 23.61
N ASP A 60 1.82 4.86 23.37
CA ASP A 60 0.90 5.98 23.21
C ASP A 60 0.42 6.06 21.74
N PRO A 61 -0.82 5.61 21.43
CA PRO A 61 -1.28 5.52 20.05
C PRO A 61 -1.67 6.89 19.47
N THR A 62 -1.72 7.95 20.27
CA THR A 62 -2.06 9.31 19.79
C THR A 62 -0.92 9.94 18.99
N LYS A 63 0.31 9.44 19.16
CA LYS A 63 1.52 9.89 18.49
C LYS A 63 1.80 9.19 17.16
N LEU A 64 1.03 8.14 16.84
CA LEU A 64 1.30 7.25 15.72
C LEU A 64 0.09 7.21 14.78
N THR A 65 0.38 7.01 13.50
CA THR A 65 -0.67 6.69 12.51
C THR A 65 -0.66 5.21 12.14
N HIS A 66 0.51 4.55 12.23
CA HIS A 66 0.67 3.14 11.90
C HIS A 66 1.57 2.42 12.91
N ILE A 67 1.25 1.16 13.19
CA ILE A 67 2.12 0.22 13.90
C ILE A 67 2.28 -1.02 13.05
N ASN A 68 3.52 -1.37 12.78
CA ASN A 68 3.93 -2.59 12.11
C ASN A 68 4.34 -3.62 13.17
N TYR A 69 3.55 -4.68 13.32
CA TYR A 69 3.90 -5.82 14.16
C TYR A 69 4.99 -6.65 13.48
N ALA A 70 6.14 -6.78 14.14
CA ALA A 70 7.34 -7.42 13.61
C ALA A 70 7.64 -8.71 14.41
N PHE A 71 7.81 -9.88 13.78
CA PHE A 71 7.60 -10.19 12.37
C PHE A 71 6.78 -11.48 12.23
N ALA A 72 6.08 -11.62 11.10
CA ALA A 72 5.59 -12.90 10.63
C ALA A 72 6.62 -13.52 9.66
N ASN A 73 6.64 -14.85 9.58
CA ASN A 73 7.54 -15.61 8.70
C ASN A 73 6.78 -16.13 7.47
N VAL A 74 7.50 -16.42 6.39
CA VAL A 74 7.05 -17.26 5.28
C VAL A 74 7.61 -18.66 5.50
N GLY A 75 6.76 -19.64 5.78
CA GLY A 75 7.15 -21.03 6.00
C GLY A 75 7.65 -21.71 4.72
N ASP A 76 8.21 -22.91 4.86
CA ASP A 76 8.63 -23.74 3.72
C ASP A 76 7.45 -24.15 2.82
N ASP A 77 6.23 -24.13 3.36
CA ASP A 77 4.98 -24.33 2.61
C ASP A 77 4.48 -23.04 1.92
N LEU A 78 5.30 -21.98 1.92
CA LEU A 78 5.03 -20.67 1.35
C LEU A 78 3.82 -19.96 1.98
N LYS A 79 3.44 -20.34 3.21
CA LYS A 79 2.37 -19.66 3.96
C LYS A 79 2.94 -18.74 5.02
N ILE A 80 2.20 -17.67 5.28
CA ILE A 80 2.52 -16.73 6.35
C ILE A 80 2.15 -17.36 7.70
N SER A 81 3.07 -17.30 8.65
CA SER A 81 2.85 -17.75 10.03
C SER A 81 3.47 -16.77 11.02
N LEU A 82 2.90 -16.73 12.22
CA LEU A 82 3.46 -15.99 13.34
C LEU A 82 4.58 -16.81 13.99
N GLY A 83 5.60 -16.14 14.53
CA GLY A 83 6.85 -16.78 14.93
C GLY A 83 6.89 -17.27 16.38
N ASP A 84 6.11 -16.67 17.28
CA ASP A 84 6.09 -16.98 18.70
C ASP A 84 4.65 -17.23 19.20
N PRO A 85 4.24 -18.50 19.35
CA PRO A 85 2.90 -18.86 19.78
C PRO A 85 2.59 -18.46 21.23
N HIS A 86 3.60 -18.16 22.05
CA HIS A 86 3.39 -17.80 23.46
C HIS A 86 2.97 -16.34 23.64
N ILE A 87 3.40 -15.44 22.75
CA ILE A 87 3.21 -14.01 22.94
C ILE A 87 2.46 -13.33 21.79
N ASP A 88 2.47 -13.89 20.58
CA ASP A 88 1.94 -13.18 19.41
C ASP A 88 0.44 -12.88 19.53
N TYR A 89 -0.35 -13.86 20.00
CA TYR A 89 -1.78 -13.66 20.26
C TYR A 89 -2.02 -12.49 21.23
N PHE A 90 -1.30 -12.48 22.34
CA PHE A 90 -1.44 -11.49 23.40
C PHE A 90 -0.97 -10.09 23.00
N ASN A 91 0.08 -10.02 22.18
CA ASN A 91 0.59 -8.75 21.65
C ASN A 91 -0.39 -8.15 20.64
N ILE A 92 -0.86 -8.95 19.68
CA ILE A 92 -1.77 -8.49 18.62
C ILE A 92 -3.11 -8.05 19.22
N MET A 93 -3.62 -8.79 20.22
CA MET A 93 -4.81 -8.41 20.95
C MET A 93 -4.65 -7.02 21.59
N ARG A 94 -3.58 -6.80 22.36
CA ARG A 94 -3.31 -5.50 23.01
C ARG A 94 -3.07 -4.37 22.02
N LEU A 95 -2.43 -4.63 20.88
CA LEU A 95 -2.27 -3.64 19.80
C LEU A 95 -3.62 -3.23 19.22
N ASN A 96 -4.57 -4.17 19.09
CA ASN A 96 -5.91 -3.84 18.65
C ASN A 96 -6.70 -3.03 19.69
N ASP A 97 -6.47 -3.26 20.98
CA ASP A 97 -7.10 -2.49 22.06
C ASP A 97 -6.74 -0.99 21.99
N LEU A 98 -5.57 -0.64 21.45
CA LEU A 98 -5.15 0.76 21.23
C LEU A 98 -6.12 1.54 20.31
N ARG A 99 -6.91 0.85 19.49
CA ARG A 99 -7.94 1.47 18.64
C ARG A 99 -9.05 2.13 19.44
N SER A 100 -9.25 1.73 20.71
CA SER A 100 -10.18 2.42 21.62
C SER A 100 -9.75 3.85 21.94
N ILE A 101 -8.43 4.12 21.92
CA ILE A 101 -7.84 5.44 22.18
C ILE A 101 -7.65 6.21 20.87
N ASN A 102 -7.14 5.55 19.82
CA ASN A 102 -6.99 6.12 18.49
C ASN A 102 -7.66 5.22 17.43
N PRO A 103 -8.95 5.45 17.10
CA PRO A 103 -9.68 4.64 16.12
C PRO A 103 -9.07 4.64 14.71
N ASN A 104 -8.28 5.67 14.38
CA ASN A 104 -7.68 5.84 13.07
C ASN A 104 -6.34 5.10 12.91
N ILE A 105 -5.74 4.61 14.00
CA ILE A 105 -4.45 3.91 13.95
C ILE A 105 -4.55 2.65 13.08
N LYS A 106 -3.53 2.42 12.26
CA LYS A 106 -3.44 1.23 11.41
C LYS A 106 -2.45 0.25 12.01
N ILE A 107 -2.94 -0.92 12.39
CA ILE A 107 -2.11 -2.05 12.83
C ILE A 107 -1.90 -2.97 11.61
N LEU A 108 -0.65 -3.22 11.26
CA LEU A 108 -0.23 -4.03 10.11
C LEU A 108 0.71 -5.14 10.59
N ILE A 109 0.78 -6.25 9.86
CA ILE A 109 1.76 -7.31 10.10
C ILE A 109 2.91 -7.14 9.11
N SER A 110 4.14 -7.04 9.62
CA SER A 110 5.34 -7.08 8.80
C SER A 110 5.80 -8.51 8.62
N VAL A 111 5.82 -8.99 7.38
CA VAL A 111 6.30 -10.32 7.01
C VAL A 111 7.78 -10.22 6.64
N GLY A 112 8.62 -11.10 7.20
CA GLY A 112 10.04 -11.21 6.90
C GLY A 112 10.95 -10.60 7.96
N GLY A 113 11.80 -9.65 7.56
CA GLY A 113 12.88 -9.13 8.39
C GLY A 113 14.21 -9.84 8.11
N TRP A 114 15.26 -9.46 8.84
CA TRP A 114 16.64 -9.91 8.53
C TRP A 114 16.78 -11.44 8.43
N THR A 115 16.13 -12.18 9.35
CA THR A 115 16.28 -13.64 9.46
C THR A 115 15.23 -14.45 8.67
N TRP A 116 14.12 -13.82 8.24
CA TRP A 116 12.94 -14.51 7.69
C TRP A 116 12.57 -14.05 6.27
N SER A 117 13.56 -13.56 5.53
CA SER A 117 13.37 -13.07 4.15
C SER A 117 13.88 -14.03 3.07
N ASP A 118 14.35 -15.22 3.43
CA ASP A 118 14.94 -16.19 2.51
C ASP A 118 13.93 -16.72 1.48
N LYS A 119 12.65 -16.84 1.87
CA LYS A 119 11.60 -17.43 1.01
C LYS A 119 10.94 -16.47 0.02
N PHE A 120 11.26 -15.18 0.04
CA PHE A 120 10.57 -14.21 -0.82
C PHE A 120 10.80 -14.44 -2.31
N SER A 121 11.96 -14.98 -2.69
CA SER A 121 12.25 -15.32 -4.08
C SER A 121 11.39 -16.48 -4.59
N GLU A 122 11.11 -17.49 -3.75
CA GLU A 122 10.22 -18.59 -4.13
C GLU A 122 8.73 -18.22 -4.05
N TRP A 123 8.36 -17.38 -3.07
CA TRP A 123 6.97 -16.98 -2.87
C TRP A 123 6.40 -16.17 -4.05
N GLY A 124 7.25 -15.41 -4.75
CA GLY A 124 6.89 -14.66 -5.95
C GLY A 124 6.94 -15.46 -7.27
N ASP A 125 7.32 -16.74 -7.25
CA ASP A 125 7.53 -17.51 -8.49
C ASP A 125 6.19 -18.01 -9.08
N ILE A 126 5.82 -17.44 -10.24
CA ILE A 126 4.62 -17.81 -10.99
C ILE A 126 4.58 -19.29 -11.41
N ARG A 127 5.73 -19.98 -11.46
CA ARG A 127 5.80 -21.41 -11.81
C ARG A 127 5.15 -22.31 -10.75
N GLN A 128 4.90 -21.82 -9.53
CA GLN A 128 4.15 -22.55 -8.51
C GLN A 128 2.64 -22.64 -8.82
N ILE A 129 2.12 -21.76 -9.69
CA ILE A 129 0.68 -21.71 -10.04
C ILE A 129 0.29 -22.81 -11.05
N PHE A 130 1.25 -23.31 -11.82
CA PHE A 130 1.03 -24.27 -12.90
C PHE A 130 1.43 -25.71 -12.54
N LYS A 131 1.63 -25.99 -11.25
CA LYS A 131 1.84 -27.34 -10.71
C LYS A 131 0.56 -27.84 -10.03
#